data_AF-A0A936W7F5-F1
#
_entry.id   AF-A0A936W7F5-F1
#
_cell.length_a   1.000
_cell.length_b   1.000
_cell.length_c   1.000
_cell.angle_alpha   90.00
_cell.angle_beta   90.00
_cell.angle_gamma   90.00
#
_symmetry.space_group_name_H-M   'P 1'
#
loop_
_entity.id
_entity.type
_entity.pdbx_description
1 polymer ?
#
loop_
_entity_poly.entity_id
_entity_poly.type
_entity_poly.pdbx_seq_one_letter_code
_entity_poly.pdbx_strand_id
1 'polypeptide(L)'
;MNTMRLTNLLLTCGFLLSTFTTLAQDAPKTIYSYAVGNWRNGPTVVISPLFETTEQASTPQLIARVKKDYPAFKDITDIDVQRFATTEEGNDSRTTLRSKYLMRKLEVLMVEPETK
;
A
#
# COMPACT_ATOMS: atom_id res chain seq x y z
N MET A 1 30.39 -18.79 -66.95
CA MET A 1 29.02 -18.66 -66.42
C MET A 1 28.99 -19.21 -65.00
N ASN A 2 28.53 -18.37 -64.08
CA ASN A 2 28.12 -18.61 -62.69
C ASN A 2 29.19 -18.91 -61.63
N THR A 3 29.94 -17.86 -61.30
CA THR A 3 30.22 -17.44 -59.93
C THR A 3 28.93 -17.28 -59.11
N MET A 4 28.88 -17.76 -57.86
CA MET A 4 28.63 -16.94 -56.65
C MET A 4 28.19 -17.76 -55.42
N ARG A 5 29.09 -17.79 -54.44
CA ARG A 5 28.89 -17.42 -53.03
C ARG A 5 27.73 -18.07 -52.27
N LEU A 6 28.00 -19.24 -51.71
CA LEU A 6 27.28 -19.84 -50.58
C LEU A 6 27.81 -19.34 -49.22
N THR A 7 28.12 -18.06 -49.11
CA THR A 7 28.68 -17.44 -47.88
C THR A 7 28.16 -16.02 -47.75
N ASN A 8 26.86 -15.85 -47.53
CA ASN A 8 26.24 -14.55 -47.26
C ASN A 8 24.84 -14.67 -46.62
N LEU A 9 24.68 -15.58 -45.65
CA LEU A 9 23.42 -15.63 -44.88
C LEU A 9 23.63 -15.90 -43.39
N LEU A 10 24.69 -15.32 -42.82
CA LEU A 10 24.93 -15.32 -41.37
C LEU A 10 25.49 -13.97 -40.89
N LEU A 11 25.06 -12.86 -41.51
CA LEU A 11 25.56 -11.52 -41.12
C LEU A 11 24.47 -10.46 -40.89
N THR A 12 23.21 -10.84 -40.77
CA THR A 12 22.10 -9.89 -40.55
C THR A 12 21.01 -10.47 -39.65
N CYS A 13 21.37 -10.72 -38.40
CA CYS A 13 20.45 -10.73 -37.25
C CYS A 13 21.29 -10.20 -36.09
N GLY A 14 21.57 -8.89 -36.04
CA GLY A 14 20.64 -7.95 -35.41
C GLY A 14 20.89 -8.02 -33.90
N PHE A 15 21.99 -7.46 -33.39
CA PHE A 15 22.03 -6.06 -32.96
C PHE A 15 20.71 -5.60 -32.32
N LEU A 16 20.26 -6.33 -31.29
CA LEU A 16 19.12 -5.96 -30.44
C LEU A 16 19.41 -6.37 -28.99
N LEU A 17 20.61 -6.03 -28.52
CA LEU A 17 21.13 -6.39 -27.21
C LEU A 17 21.54 -5.13 -26.42
N SER A 18 20.69 -4.09 -26.37
CA SER A 18 20.99 -2.89 -25.57
C SER A 18 19.81 -1.92 -25.38
N THR A 19 18.60 -2.40 -25.09
CA THR A 19 17.52 -1.54 -24.57
C THR A 19 16.92 -2.12 -23.29
N PHE A 20 17.77 -2.45 -22.31
CA PHE A 20 17.33 -2.85 -20.96
C PHE A 20 18.01 -2.03 -19.85
N THR A 21 18.30 -0.78 -20.13
CA THR A 21 18.72 0.21 -19.12
C THR A 21 17.94 1.46 -19.49
N THR A 22 16.89 1.88 -18.78
CA THR A 22 16.85 2.13 -17.35
C THR A 22 15.38 2.14 -16.91
N LEU A 23 14.93 1.13 -16.16
CA LEU A 23 13.86 1.39 -15.21
C LEU A 23 14.52 2.19 -14.09
N ALA A 24 14.43 3.51 -14.18
CA ALA A 24 14.65 4.34 -13.00
C ALA A 24 13.60 3.88 -11.98
N GLN A 25 13.99 2.99 -11.07
CA GLN A 25 13.21 2.73 -9.87
C GLN A 25 13.21 4.04 -9.10
N ASP A 26 12.16 4.84 -9.27
CA ASP A 26 11.83 5.86 -8.28
C ASP A 26 11.83 5.17 -6.91
N ALA A 27 12.63 5.68 -5.99
CA ALA A 27 12.69 5.14 -4.65
C ALA A 27 11.27 5.14 -4.07
N PRO A 28 10.84 4.07 -3.37
CA PRO A 28 9.53 4.01 -2.74
C PRO A 28 9.23 5.27 -1.94
N LYS A 29 8.28 6.08 -2.41
CA LYS A 29 7.90 7.31 -1.73
C LYS A 29 7.24 6.94 -0.41
N THR A 30 7.78 7.46 0.68
CA THR A 30 7.18 7.34 2.01
C THR A 30 5.84 8.06 2.03
N ILE A 31 4.82 7.36 2.50
CA ILE A 31 3.46 7.85 2.75
C ILE A 31 3.01 7.35 4.12
N TYR A 32 1.86 7.81 4.57
CA TYR A 32 1.27 7.45 5.85
C TYR A 32 -0.05 6.74 5.65
N SER A 33 -0.37 5.81 6.56
CA SER A 33 -1.57 5.01 6.46
C SER A 33 -2.13 4.65 7.82
N TYR A 34 -3.45 4.44 7.89
CA TYR A 34 -4.11 3.81 9.03
C TYR A 34 -5.19 2.85 8.51
N ALA A 35 -5.57 1.90 9.36
CA ALA A 35 -6.62 0.94 9.07
C ALA A 35 -7.89 1.22 9.87
N VAL A 36 -9.02 0.87 9.26
CA VAL A 36 -10.35 0.93 9.86
C VAL A 36 -10.97 -0.45 9.81
N GLY A 37 -11.13 -1.04 10.98
CA GLY A 37 -11.79 -2.32 11.16
C GLY A 37 -13.29 -2.14 11.42
N ASN A 38 -14.09 -3.12 11.02
CA ASN A 38 -15.52 -3.19 11.34
C ASN A 38 -16.35 -2.01 10.79
N TRP A 39 -15.86 -1.34 9.74
CA TRP A 39 -16.41 -0.06 9.29
C TRP A 39 -17.79 -0.16 8.62
N ARG A 40 -18.18 -1.33 8.11
CA ARG A 40 -19.50 -1.53 7.49
C ARG A 40 -20.59 -1.76 8.52
N ASN A 41 -20.41 -2.74 9.42
CA ASN A 41 -21.48 -3.26 10.28
C ASN A 41 -20.98 -3.81 11.64
N GLY A 42 -19.75 -3.51 12.08
CA GLY A 42 -19.29 -4.06 13.34
C GLY A 42 -19.86 -3.32 14.56
N PRO A 43 -19.95 -3.99 15.72
CA PRO A 43 -20.47 -3.39 16.96
C PRO A 43 -19.61 -2.21 17.43
N THR A 44 -18.30 -2.30 17.18
CA THR A 44 -17.29 -1.29 17.51
C THR A 44 -16.39 -1.09 16.29
N VAL A 45 -16.28 0.16 15.83
CA VAL A 45 -15.34 0.55 14.77
C VAL A 45 -13.96 0.70 15.38
N VAL A 46 -12.96 0.03 14.82
CA VAL A 46 -11.58 0.09 15.33
C VAL A 46 -10.70 0.88 14.37
N ILE A 47 -10.01 1.90 14.87
CA ILE A 47 -9.14 2.76 14.06
C ILE A 47 -7.70 2.62 14.57
N SER A 48 -6.77 2.18 13.72
CA SER A 48 -5.36 2.02 14.11
C SER A 48 -4.66 3.36 14.33
N PRO A 49 -3.47 3.38 14.95
CA PRO A 49 -2.53 4.49 14.82
C PRO A 49 -2.19 4.73 13.35
N LEU A 50 -1.71 5.94 13.07
CA LEU A 50 -1.06 6.22 11.81
C LEU A 50 0.32 5.54 11.79
N PHE A 51 0.67 4.93 10.66
CA PHE A 51 1.96 4.28 10.47
C PHE A 51 2.55 4.62 9.11
N GLU A 52 3.88 4.67 9.04
CA GLU A 52 4.62 4.87 7.80
C GLU A 52 4.55 3.64 6.89
N THR A 53 4.39 3.87 5.60
CA THR A 53 4.46 2.85 4.55
C THR A 53 4.95 3.46 3.24
N THR A 54 4.99 2.68 2.17
CA THR A 54 5.30 3.15 0.83
C THR A 54 4.10 3.02 -0.11
N GLU A 55 4.09 3.79 -1.19
CA GLU A 55 3.02 3.74 -2.22
C GLU A 55 2.92 2.36 -2.90
N GLN A 56 4.00 1.59 -2.90
CA GLN A 56 4.08 0.25 -3.48
C GLN A 56 3.43 -0.81 -2.57
N ALA A 57 3.19 -0.51 -1.30
CA ALA A 57 2.61 -1.46 -0.35
C ALA A 57 1.14 -1.75 -0.68
N SER A 58 0.87 -3.01 -1.01
CA SER A 58 -0.48 -3.43 -1.39
C SER A 58 -1.41 -3.47 -0.18
N THR A 59 -2.72 -3.25 -0.41
CA THR A 59 -3.71 -3.30 0.67
C THR A 59 -3.65 -4.62 1.49
N PRO A 60 -3.52 -5.82 0.89
CA PRO A 60 -3.36 -7.05 1.65
C PRO A 60 -2.11 -7.07 2.55
N GLN A 61 -0.99 -6.50 2.11
CA GLN A 61 0.23 -6.39 2.94
C GLN A 61 0.01 -5.46 4.14
N LEU A 62 -0.68 -4.33 3.91
CA LEU A 62 -1.00 -3.39 4.99
C LEU A 62 -1.98 -3.98 6.00
N ILE A 63 -2.99 -4.71 5.54
CA ILE A 63 -3.92 -5.43 6.43
C ILE A 63 -3.17 -6.48 7.25
N ALA A 64 -2.30 -7.28 6.62
CA ALA A 64 -1.50 -8.28 7.33
C ALA A 64 -0.61 -7.65 8.39
N ARG A 65 0.03 -6.51 8.08
CA ARG A 65 0.81 -5.73 9.04
C ARG A 65 -0.04 -5.26 10.21
N VAL A 66 -1.18 -4.63 9.95
CA VAL A 66 -2.07 -4.10 10.99
C VAL A 66 -2.55 -5.22 11.92
N LYS A 67 -2.93 -6.38 11.39
CA LYS A 67 -3.32 -7.55 12.20
C LYS A 67 -2.19 -8.08 13.09
N LYS A 68 -0.95 -7.94 12.63
CA LYS A 68 0.25 -8.34 13.38
C LYS A 68 0.59 -7.32 14.46
N ASP A 69 0.58 -6.04 14.11
CA ASP A 69 1.09 -4.96 14.95
C ASP A 69 0.05 -4.51 16.00
N TYR A 70 -1.25 -4.68 15.73
CA TYR A 70 -2.33 -4.21 16.60
C TYR A 70 -3.30 -5.35 16.99
N PRO A 71 -3.25 -5.85 18.23
CA PRO A 71 -4.08 -6.97 18.68
C PRO A 71 -5.59 -6.78 18.46
N ALA A 72 -6.08 -5.54 18.53
CA ALA A 72 -7.48 -5.19 18.29
C ALA A 72 -7.99 -5.56 16.88
N PHE A 73 -7.09 -5.75 15.90
CA PHE A 73 -7.43 -6.10 14.52
C PHE A 73 -7.35 -7.58 14.20
N LYS A 74 -6.81 -8.41 15.10
CA LYS A 74 -6.46 -9.83 14.83
C LYS A 74 -7.61 -10.61 14.20
N ASP A 75 -8.79 -10.51 14.81
CA ASP A 75 -9.99 -11.29 14.44
C ASP A 75 -10.96 -10.50 13.54
N ILE A 76 -10.62 -9.27 13.16
CA ILE A 76 -11.46 -8.45 12.27
C ILE A 76 -11.27 -8.90 10.82
N THR A 77 -12.38 -9.14 10.12
CA THR A 77 -12.38 -9.52 8.70
C THR A 77 -12.60 -8.34 7.77
N ASP A 78 -13.48 -7.41 8.16
CA ASP A 78 -13.76 -6.17 7.44
C ASP A 78 -12.75 -5.08 7.81
N ILE A 79 -11.67 -4.98 7.03
CA ILE A 79 -10.62 -3.98 7.22
C ILE A 79 -10.43 -3.19 5.93
N ASP A 80 -10.51 -1.87 6.04
CA ASP A 80 -10.11 -0.92 5.00
C ASP A 80 -8.85 -0.15 5.43
N VAL A 81 -8.10 0.36 4.45
CA VAL A 81 -6.82 1.03 4.68
C VAL A 81 -6.79 2.35 3.93
N GLN A 82 -6.61 3.45 4.67
CA GLN A 82 -6.53 4.81 4.14
C GLN A 82 -5.06 5.23 3.98
N ARG A 83 -4.74 6.03 2.95
CA ARG A 83 -3.37 6.44 2.61
C ARG A 83 -3.30 7.96 2.42
N PHE A 84 -2.23 8.58 2.92
CA PHE A 84 -2.05 10.03 2.97
C PHE A 84 -0.62 10.42 2.65
N ALA A 85 -0.43 11.60 2.07
CA ALA A 85 0.90 12.10 1.76
C ALA A 85 1.64 12.57 3.03
N THR A 86 0.90 13.07 4.03
CA THR A 86 1.46 13.62 5.27
C THR A 86 0.83 13.02 6.52
N THR A 87 1.51 13.19 7.65
CA THR A 87 1.00 12.80 8.98
C THR A 87 -0.21 13.64 9.40
N GLU A 88 -0.21 14.92 9.05
CA GLU A 88 -1.26 15.88 9.38
C GLU A 88 -2.59 15.47 8.72
N GLU A 89 -2.57 15.26 7.40
CA GLU A 89 -3.73 14.76 6.64
C GLU A 89 -4.28 13.45 7.22
N GLY A 90 -3.38 12.53 7.57
CA GLY A 90 -3.76 11.25 8.17
C GLY A 90 -4.43 11.41 9.52
N ASN A 91 -3.92 12.27 10.40
CA ASN A 91 -4.49 12.50 11.73
C ASN A 91 -5.81 13.29 11.68
N ASP A 92 -5.92 14.26 10.78
CA ASP A 92 -7.16 14.99 10.54
C ASP A 92 -8.25 14.05 10.01
N SER A 93 -7.88 13.16 9.09
CA SER A 93 -8.75 12.11 8.60
C SER A 93 -9.22 11.18 9.71
N ARG A 94 -8.30 10.68 10.57
CA ARG A 94 -8.63 9.81 11.73
C ARG A 94 -9.61 10.51 12.68
N THR A 95 -9.37 11.77 12.99
CA THR A 95 -10.20 12.58 13.90
C THR A 95 -11.60 12.81 13.31
N THR A 96 -11.65 13.18 12.04
CA THR A 96 -12.92 13.39 11.31
C THR A 96 -13.73 12.10 11.23
N LEU A 97 -13.05 10.98 10.94
CA LEU A 97 -13.70 9.69 10.81
C LEU A 97 -14.26 9.19 12.15
N ARG A 98 -13.52 9.37 13.25
CA ARG A 98 -14.02 9.12 14.61
C ARG A 98 -15.30 9.90 14.87
N SER A 99 -15.30 11.21 14.62
CA SER A 99 -16.48 12.07 14.80
C SER A 99 -17.68 11.60 13.97
N LYS A 100 -17.45 11.22 12.71
CA LYS A 100 -18.49 10.69 11.81
C LYS A 100 -19.15 9.43 12.37
N TYR A 101 -18.38 8.50 12.93
CA TYR A 101 -18.93 7.28 13.51
C TYR A 101 -19.63 7.52 14.85
N LEU A 102 -19.10 8.42 15.69
CA LEU A 102 -19.78 8.85 16.90
C LEU A 102 -21.14 9.53 16.61
N MET A 103 -21.22 10.36 15.56
CA MET A 103 -22.49 10.94 15.10
C MET A 103 -23.50 9.88 14.64
N ARG A 104 -23.03 8.74 14.15
CA ARG A 104 -23.84 7.57 13.80
C ARG A 104 -24.19 6.70 15.01
N LYS A 105 -23.84 7.13 16.23
CA LYS A 105 -24.04 6.39 17.48
C LYS A 105 -23.34 5.03 17.51
N LEU A 106 -22.24 4.89 16.78
CA LEU A 106 -21.37 3.72 16.84
C LEU A 106 -20.32 3.90 17.93
N GLU A 107 -19.92 2.79 18.54
CA GLU A 107 -18.74 2.77 19.40
C GLU A 107 -17.48 2.84 18.54
N VAL A 108 -16.49 3.63 18.98
CA VAL A 108 -15.23 3.80 18.26
C VAL A 108 -14.06 3.55 19.21
N LEU A 109 -13.24 2.56 18.88
CA LEU A 109 -11.98 2.27 19.54
C LEU A 109 -10.84 2.91 18.73
N MET A 110 -10.25 3.97 19.28
CA MET A 110 -8.97 4.50 18.79
C MET A 110 -7.85 3.68 19.40
N VAL A 111 -7.13 2.92 18.59
CA VAL A 111 -5.92 2.23 19.05
C VAL A 111 -4.80 3.26 19.09
N GLU A 112 -4.14 3.35 20.23
CA GLU A 112 -3.00 4.24 20.44
C GLU A 112 -1.69 3.50 20.13
N PRO A 113 -0.66 4.20 19.62
CA PRO A 113 0.65 3.61 19.43
C PRO A 113 1.24 3.24 20.79
N GLU A 114 1.90 2.08 20.91
CA GLU A 114 2.63 1.76 22.13
C GLU A 114 3.72 2.82 22.36
N THR A 115 3.64 3.53 23.48
CA THR A 115 4.73 4.40 23.95
C THR A 115 5.94 3.52 24.21
N LYS A 116 6.92 3.60 23.31
CA LYS A 116 8.25 3.02 23.52
C LYS A 116 9.02 3.77 24.60
#